data_AF-A0A7Y5T9Q3-F1
#
_entry.id   AF-A0A7Y5T9Q3-F1
#
_cell.length_a   1.000
_cell.length_b   1.000
_cell.length_c   1.000
_cell.angle_alpha   90.00
_cell.angle_beta   90.00
_cell.angle_gamma   90.00
#
_symmetry.space_group_name_H-M   'P 1'
#
loop_
_entity.id
_entity.type
_entity.pdbx_description
1 polymer ?
#
loop_
_entity_poly.entity_id
_entity_poly.type
_entity_poly.pdbx_seq_one_letter_code
_entity_poly.pdbx_strand_id
1 'polypeptide(L)'
;MAGRRDAVVLLLRRVAAAGCAAAVAGVLVGALGGRLAMHALAVANPDATGARSDDGFVIGQVTAGGTLQLVAASLQLTLLGATVYLLVRPVLLGTGVRRVLLSALGFGVTAAAVLIDPDGFDFTGLDPPWLPMLLFVLLPVGLVVVFAALAERWLADGSWFLTAPAVRVLPLLVLWVAAGAALLLAVPVLLVAVAVAAAGGLPHAVTRFRWVGRLALVTVAALAALDLVSDAARLLA
;
A
#
# COMPACT_ATOMS: atom_id res chain seq x y z
N MET A 1 -4.79 22.12 28.29
CA MET A 1 -3.51 21.79 27.59
C MET A 1 -3.19 20.29 27.60
N ALA A 2 -3.48 19.53 28.68
CA ALA A 2 -3.21 18.08 28.75
C ALA A 2 -3.80 17.27 27.57
N GLY A 3 -5.10 17.43 27.27
CA GLY A 3 -5.74 16.66 26.19
C GLY A 3 -5.18 16.88 24.77
N ARG A 4 -4.56 18.04 24.49
CA ARG A 4 -3.93 18.32 23.18
C ARG A 4 -2.64 17.52 23.01
N ARG A 5 -1.85 17.40 24.08
CA ARG A 5 -0.60 16.62 24.08
C ARG A 5 -0.90 15.13 23.88
N ASP A 6 -1.94 14.63 24.55
CA ASP A 6 -2.34 13.22 24.46
C ASP A 6 -2.82 12.85 23.05
N ALA A 7 -3.58 13.75 22.40
CA ALA A 7 -4.02 13.57 21.02
C ALA A 7 -2.85 13.50 20.02
N VAL A 8 -1.85 14.38 20.18
CA VAL A 8 -0.64 14.36 19.34
C VAL A 8 0.16 13.07 19.54
N VAL A 9 0.38 12.66 20.79
CA VAL A 9 1.09 11.41 21.09
C VAL A 9 0.38 10.21 20.49
N LEU A 10 -0.95 10.15 20.59
CA LEU A 10 -1.74 9.09 19.99
C LEU A 10 -1.60 9.07 18.46
N LEU A 11 -1.61 10.23 17.81
CA LEU A 11 -1.40 10.32 16.37
C LEU A 11 -0.02 9.84 15.95
N LEU A 12 1.04 10.27 16.65
CA LEU A 12 2.42 9.80 16.39
C LEU A 12 2.51 8.28 16.50
N ARG A 13 1.88 7.68 17.52
CA ARG A 13 1.82 6.23 17.69
C ARG A 13 1.12 5.52 16.52
N ARG A 14 0.00 6.07 16.03
CA ARG A 14 -0.74 5.52 14.88
C ARG A 14 0.06 5.62 13.59
N VAL A 15 0.72 6.75 13.35
CA VAL A 15 1.58 6.96 12.17
C VAL A 15 2.78 6.01 12.19
N ALA A 16 3.41 5.82 13.35
CA ALA A 16 4.49 4.85 13.49
C ALA A 16 4.00 3.40 13.29
N ALA A 17 2.88 3.01 13.88
CA ALA A 17 2.29 1.68 13.70
C ALA A 17 2.00 1.38 12.22
N ALA A 18 1.27 2.28 11.55
CA ALA A 18 0.95 2.12 10.14
C ALA A 18 2.20 2.19 9.25
N GLY A 19 3.14 3.09 9.56
CA GLY A 19 4.39 3.23 8.82
C GLY A 19 5.27 1.99 8.91
N CYS A 20 5.41 1.41 10.10
CA CYS A 20 6.11 0.14 10.25
C CYS A 20 5.38 -0.99 9.51
N ALA A 21 4.04 -1.02 9.53
CA ALA A 21 3.28 -2.06 8.84
C ALA A 21 3.50 -1.96 7.31
N ALA A 22 3.50 -0.74 6.78
CA ALA A 22 3.82 -0.45 5.40
C ALA A 22 5.26 -0.80 5.04
N ALA A 23 6.22 -0.49 5.92
CA ALA A 23 7.61 -0.84 5.68
C ALA A 23 7.80 -2.36 5.57
N VAL A 24 7.22 -3.12 6.52
CA VAL A 24 7.27 -4.59 6.49
C VAL A 24 6.58 -5.15 5.25
N ALA A 25 5.37 -4.69 4.92
CA ALA A 25 4.64 -5.17 3.74
C ALA A 25 5.35 -4.79 2.42
N GLY A 26 5.90 -3.58 2.33
CA GLY A 26 6.63 -3.10 1.17
C GLY A 26 7.91 -3.87 0.92
N VAL A 27 8.68 -4.20 1.96
CA VAL A 27 9.87 -5.03 1.83
C VAL A 27 9.51 -6.48 1.48
N LEU A 28 8.59 -7.09 2.24
CA LEU A 28 8.29 -8.51 2.09
C LEU A 28 7.52 -8.82 0.80
N VAL A 29 6.48 -8.04 0.48
CA VAL A 29 5.62 -8.33 -0.67
C VAL A 29 6.01 -7.49 -1.87
N GLY A 30 6.20 -6.18 -1.70
CA GLY A 30 6.60 -5.30 -2.81
C GLY A 30 7.97 -5.68 -3.39
N ALA A 31 9.00 -5.69 -2.55
CA ALA A 31 10.36 -5.93 -3.02
C ALA A 31 10.70 -7.41 -3.19
N LEU A 32 10.60 -8.21 -2.12
CA LEU A 32 10.95 -9.63 -2.21
C LEU A 32 9.92 -10.40 -3.04
N GLY A 33 8.63 -10.15 -2.84
CA GLY A 33 7.56 -10.74 -3.66
C GLY A 33 7.68 -10.35 -5.13
N GLY A 34 7.92 -9.07 -5.43
CA GLY A 34 8.19 -8.62 -6.81
C GLY A 34 9.38 -9.34 -7.45
N ARG A 35 10.48 -9.53 -6.70
CA ARG A 35 11.64 -10.30 -7.17
C ARG A 35 11.30 -11.75 -7.46
N LEU A 36 10.51 -12.39 -6.59
CA LEU A 36 10.08 -13.77 -6.79
C LEU A 36 9.16 -13.90 -8.01
N ALA A 37 8.25 -12.94 -8.23
CA ALA A 37 7.39 -12.91 -9.40
C ALA A 37 8.22 -12.77 -10.70
N MET A 38 9.16 -11.82 -10.73
CA MET A 38 10.04 -11.64 -11.89
C MET A 38 10.92 -12.85 -12.13
N HIS A 39 11.38 -13.53 -11.08
CA HIS A 39 12.12 -14.78 -11.22
C HIS A 39 11.25 -15.90 -11.78
N ALA A 40 10.00 -16.04 -11.30
CA ALA A 40 9.06 -17.02 -11.83
C ALA A 40 8.77 -16.77 -13.32
N LEU A 41 8.60 -15.51 -13.74
CA LEU A 41 8.42 -15.14 -15.14
C LEU A 41 9.64 -15.48 -15.99
N ALA A 42 10.85 -15.20 -15.49
CA ALA A 42 12.08 -15.53 -16.19
C ALA A 42 12.29 -17.05 -16.36
N VAL A 43 11.92 -17.84 -15.34
CA VAL A 43 11.99 -19.32 -15.42
C VAL A 43 10.96 -19.86 -16.42
N ALA A 44 9.78 -19.26 -16.50
CA ALA A 44 8.76 -19.64 -17.47
C ALA A 44 9.11 -19.23 -18.92
N ASN A 45 9.90 -18.15 -19.08
CA ASN A 45 10.24 -17.54 -20.38
C ASN A 45 11.76 -17.44 -20.57
N PRO A 46 12.47 -18.58 -20.77
CA PRO A 46 13.92 -18.56 -20.95
C PRO A 46 14.35 -17.71 -22.16
N ASP A 47 13.56 -17.70 -23.23
CA ASP A 47 13.83 -16.94 -24.45
C ASP A 47 13.71 -15.41 -24.26
N ALA A 48 12.98 -14.97 -23.23
CA ALA A 48 12.87 -13.55 -22.87
C ALA A 48 14.01 -13.07 -21.95
N THR A 49 14.94 -13.95 -21.56
CA THR A 49 16.07 -13.60 -20.69
C THR A 49 16.94 -12.52 -21.34
N GLY A 50 17.22 -11.45 -20.60
CA GLY A 50 17.99 -10.30 -21.11
C GLY A 50 17.14 -9.20 -21.75
N ALA A 51 15.84 -9.42 -21.99
CA ALA A 51 14.91 -8.37 -22.36
C ALA A 51 14.68 -7.39 -21.19
N ARG A 52 14.24 -6.18 -21.52
CA ARG A 52 13.92 -5.14 -20.54
C ARG A 52 12.42 -5.10 -20.28
N SER A 53 12.03 -5.26 -19.02
CA SER A 53 10.66 -5.04 -18.53
C SER A 53 10.27 -3.57 -18.59
N ASP A 54 8.97 -3.28 -18.49
CA ASP A 54 8.43 -1.92 -18.53
C ASP A 54 8.88 -1.10 -17.30
N ASP A 55 9.12 -1.79 -16.18
CA ASP A 55 9.72 -1.23 -14.96
C ASP A 55 11.23 -0.95 -15.08
N GLY A 56 11.82 -1.23 -16.25
CA GLY A 56 13.22 -0.95 -16.55
C GLY A 56 14.22 -1.98 -16.01
N PHE A 57 13.75 -3.09 -15.45
CA PHE A 57 14.58 -4.22 -15.02
C PHE A 57 14.89 -5.17 -16.18
N VAL A 58 16.03 -5.86 -16.10
CA VAL A 58 16.40 -6.91 -17.07
C VAL A 58 15.87 -8.26 -16.58
N ILE A 59 15.10 -8.95 -17.41
CA ILE A 59 14.49 -10.24 -17.09
C ILE A 59 15.59 -11.29 -16.86
N GLY A 60 15.44 -12.04 -15.76
CA GLY A 60 16.40 -13.08 -15.35
C GLY A 60 17.62 -12.58 -14.56
N GLN A 61 17.75 -11.27 -14.33
CA GLN A 61 18.90 -10.71 -13.59
C GLN A 61 18.49 -10.11 -12.24
N VAL A 62 19.14 -10.57 -11.17
CA VAL A 62 19.02 -9.97 -9.84
C VAL A 62 20.27 -9.16 -9.56
N THR A 63 20.15 -7.83 -9.62
CA THR A 63 21.24 -6.91 -9.29
C THR A 63 21.00 -6.27 -7.92
N ALA A 64 22.08 -5.98 -7.20
CA ALA A 64 22.00 -5.27 -5.93
C ALA A 64 21.35 -3.88 -6.09
N GLY A 65 21.76 -3.13 -7.13
CA GLY A 65 21.20 -1.82 -7.44
C GLY A 65 19.70 -1.86 -7.74
N GLY A 66 19.26 -2.79 -8.59
CA GLY A 66 17.84 -2.95 -8.88
C GLY A 66 17.04 -3.42 -7.65
N THR A 67 17.64 -4.20 -6.77
CA THR A 67 16.97 -4.65 -5.54
C THR A 67 16.79 -3.49 -4.56
N LEU A 68 17.82 -2.67 -4.37
CA LEU A 68 17.73 -1.46 -3.54
C LEU A 68 16.71 -0.46 -4.11
N GLN A 69 16.69 -0.28 -5.44
CA GLN A 69 15.70 0.56 -6.11
C GLN A 69 14.27 0.05 -5.87
N LEU A 70 14.04 -1.26 -6.01
CA LEU A 70 12.72 -1.85 -5.79
C LEU A 70 12.29 -1.76 -4.31
N VAL A 71 13.22 -1.96 -3.37
CA VAL A 71 12.97 -1.75 -1.93
C VAL A 71 12.58 -0.30 -1.67
N ALA A 72 13.33 0.66 -2.20
CA ALA A 72 13.05 2.09 -2.02
C ALA A 72 11.68 2.48 -2.61
N ALA A 73 11.39 2.07 -3.85
CA ALA A 73 10.12 2.33 -4.51
C ALA A 73 8.94 1.70 -3.75
N SER A 74 9.10 0.44 -3.32
CA SER A 74 8.07 -0.26 -2.55
C SER A 74 7.81 0.41 -1.21
N LEU A 75 8.86 0.79 -0.47
CA LEU A 75 8.73 1.51 0.80
C LEU A 75 8.00 2.84 0.61
N GLN A 76 8.38 3.61 -0.41
CA GLN A 76 7.77 4.90 -0.70
C GLN A 76 6.27 4.75 -1.01
N LEU A 77 5.91 3.79 -1.87
CA LEU A 77 4.53 3.52 -2.24
C LEU A 77 3.70 3.01 -1.05
N THR A 78 4.21 2.07 -0.26
CA THR A 78 3.47 1.54 0.88
C THR A 78 3.31 2.56 2.00
N LEU A 79 4.29 3.43 2.24
CA LEU A 79 4.16 4.50 3.21
C LEU A 79 3.12 5.54 2.76
N LEU A 80 3.08 5.90 1.48
CA LEU A 80 2.00 6.73 0.95
C LEU A 80 0.64 6.04 1.13
N GLY A 81 0.57 4.74 0.82
CA GLY A 81 -0.59 3.89 1.07
C GLY A 81 -1.00 3.87 2.56
N ALA A 82 -0.05 3.88 3.49
CA ALA A 82 -0.33 3.95 4.93
C ALA A 82 -0.94 5.30 5.34
N THR A 83 -0.50 6.40 4.73
CA THR A 83 -1.15 7.72 4.93
C THR A 83 -2.60 7.67 4.48
N VAL A 84 -2.84 7.21 3.24
CA VAL A 84 -4.20 7.06 2.70
C VAL A 84 -5.04 6.16 3.59
N TYR A 85 -4.50 5.00 3.98
CA TYR A 85 -5.16 4.06 4.87
C TYR A 85 -5.58 4.70 6.18
N LEU A 86 -4.68 5.42 6.85
CA LEU A 86 -5.02 6.09 8.12
C LEU A 86 -6.13 7.13 7.97
N LEU A 87 -6.16 7.86 6.86
CA LEU A 87 -7.18 8.88 6.58
C LEU A 87 -8.55 8.25 6.32
N VAL A 88 -8.58 7.15 5.58
CA VAL A 88 -9.83 6.49 5.18
C VAL A 88 -10.28 5.42 6.19
N ARG A 89 -9.42 4.97 7.10
CA ARG A 89 -9.72 3.96 8.13
C ARG A 89 -11.03 4.23 8.91
N PRO A 90 -11.37 5.47 9.29
CA PRO A 90 -12.63 5.76 9.98
C PRO A 90 -13.88 5.49 9.13
N VAL A 91 -13.76 5.56 7.80
CA VAL A 91 -14.85 5.31 6.86
C VAL A 91 -14.87 3.88 6.33
N LEU A 92 -13.77 3.13 6.46
CA LEU A 92 -13.68 1.73 6.02
C LEU A 92 -14.78 0.85 6.63
N LEU A 93 -15.15 -0.18 5.86
CA LEU A 93 -16.16 -1.16 6.22
C LEU A 93 -15.53 -2.30 7.03
N GLY A 94 -16.26 -2.76 8.05
CA GLY A 94 -15.84 -3.89 8.89
C GLY A 94 -14.73 -3.56 9.92
N THR A 95 -14.36 -4.60 10.66
CA THR A 95 -13.29 -4.62 11.68
C THR A 95 -12.50 -5.93 11.54
N GLY A 96 -11.27 -5.97 12.06
CA GLY A 96 -10.42 -7.16 12.04
C GLY A 96 -10.24 -7.73 10.62
N VAL A 97 -10.40 -9.05 10.48
CA VAL A 97 -10.26 -9.77 9.19
C VAL A 97 -11.17 -9.21 8.10
N ARG A 98 -12.41 -8.82 8.43
CA ARG A 98 -13.32 -8.25 7.43
C ARG A 98 -12.77 -6.96 6.83
N ARG A 99 -12.13 -6.10 7.64
CA ARG A 99 -11.50 -4.88 7.14
C ARG A 99 -10.28 -5.18 6.26
N VAL A 100 -9.50 -6.19 6.62
CA VAL A 100 -8.36 -6.65 5.79
C VAL A 100 -8.86 -7.08 4.41
N LEU A 101 -9.86 -7.97 4.34
CA LEU A 101 -10.40 -8.46 3.08
C LEU A 101 -10.99 -7.35 2.22
N LEU A 102 -11.78 -6.44 2.82
CA LEU A 102 -12.37 -5.33 2.09
C LEU A 102 -11.33 -4.30 1.64
N SER A 103 -10.25 -4.11 2.40
CA SER A 103 -9.15 -3.23 2.01
C SER A 103 -8.35 -3.84 0.85
N ALA A 104 -8.09 -5.16 0.90
CA ALA A 104 -7.44 -5.88 -0.19
C ALA A 104 -8.27 -5.85 -1.48
N LEU A 105 -9.59 -6.07 -1.37
CA LEU A 105 -10.50 -5.97 -2.50
C LEU A 105 -10.58 -4.54 -3.04
N GLY A 106 -10.62 -3.53 -2.17
CA GLY A 106 -10.70 -2.13 -2.60
C GLY A 106 -9.37 -1.61 -3.13
N PHE A 107 -8.39 -1.43 -2.24
CA PHE A 107 -7.11 -0.82 -2.57
C PHE A 107 -6.19 -1.75 -3.36
N GLY A 108 -6.20 -3.06 -3.08
CA GLY A 108 -5.34 -4.01 -3.79
C GLY A 108 -5.72 -4.15 -5.26
N VAL A 109 -7.02 -4.31 -5.54
CA VAL A 109 -7.52 -4.33 -6.93
C VAL A 109 -7.30 -2.98 -7.62
N THR A 110 -7.54 -1.86 -6.93
CA THR A 110 -7.29 -0.53 -7.50
C THR A 110 -5.81 -0.35 -7.86
N ALA A 111 -4.89 -0.78 -6.98
CA ALA A 111 -3.46 -0.72 -7.26
C ALA A 111 -3.07 -1.65 -8.42
N ALA A 112 -3.66 -2.84 -8.51
CA ALA A 112 -3.42 -3.76 -9.63
C ALA A 112 -3.88 -3.17 -10.97
N ALA A 113 -5.08 -2.57 -11.02
CA ALA A 113 -5.61 -1.92 -12.22
C ALA A 113 -4.71 -0.77 -12.71
N VAL A 114 -4.07 -0.03 -11.80
CA VAL A 114 -3.12 1.04 -12.17
C VAL A 114 -1.78 0.50 -12.67
N LEU A 115 -1.38 -0.69 -12.23
CA LEU A 115 -0.08 -1.29 -12.56
C LEU A 115 -0.10 -2.13 -13.83
N ILE A 116 -1.26 -2.64 -14.23
CA ILE A 116 -1.39 -3.48 -15.42
C ILE A 116 -1.57 -2.57 -16.62
N ASP A 117 -0.63 -2.64 -17.56
CA ASP A 117 -0.69 -1.97 -18.84
C ASP A 117 -0.88 -3.04 -19.93
N PRO A 118 -2.07 -3.15 -20.55
CA PRO A 118 -2.35 -4.18 -21.56
C PRO A 118 -1.42 -4.13 -22.77
N ASP A 119 -0.84 -2.96 -23.05
CA ASP A 119 0.06 -2.74 -24.18
C ASP A 119 1.55 -2.88 -23.77
N GLY A 120 1.81 -3.15 -22.48
CA GLY A 120 3.14 -3.29 -21.91
C GLY A 120 3.85 -4.58 -22.34
N PHE A 121 5.18 -4.50 -22.50
CA PHE A 121 6.00 -5.66 -22.85
C PHE A 121 5.84 -6.80 -21.83
N ASP A 122 5.64 -6.47 -20.55
CA ASP A 122 5.48 -7.46 -19.48
C ASP A 122 4.18 -8.29 -19.63
N PHE A 123 3.24 -7.87 -20.47
CA PHE A 123 1.96 -8.55 -20.70
C PHE A 123 1.81 -9.11 -22.12
N THR A 124 2.52 -8.56 -23.11
CA THR A 124 2.48 -9.05 -24.49
C THR A 124 3.68 -9.92 -24.87
N GLY A 125 4.81 -9.76 -24.19
CA GLY A 125 6.08 -10.42 -24.53
C GLY A 125 6.36 -11.70 -23.75
N LEU A 126 5.49 -12.10 -22.83
CA LEU A 126 5.68 -13.22 -21.92
C LEU A 126 4.56 -14.25 -22.03
N ASP A 127 4.94 -15.51 -22.19
CA ASP A 127 4.04 -16.65 -22.26
C ASP A 127 4.04 -17.47 -20.95
N PRO A 128 2.89 -18.03 -20.54
CA PRO A 128 1.56 -17.71 -21.04
C PRO A 128 1.07 -16.34 -20.51
N PRO A 129 0.21 -15.61 -21.25
CA PRO A 129 -0.19 -14.23 -20.92
C PRO A 129 -0.94 -14.11 -19.58
N TRP A 130 -1.59 -15.18 -19.13
CA TRP A 130 -2.28 -15.18 -17.84
C TRP A 130 -1.33 -15.14 -16.65
N LEU A 131 -0.07 -15.58 -16.80
CA LEU A 131 0.87 -15.70 -15.69
C LEU A 131 1.37 -14.33 -15.18
N PRO A 132 1.89 -13.42 -16.04
CA PRO A 132 2.19 -12.05 -15.62
C PRO A 132 0.96 -11.38 -15.01
N MET A 133 -0.19 -11.43 -15.69
CA MET A 133 -1.43 -10.84 -15.18
C MET A 133 -1.77 -11.33 -13.77
N LEU A 134 -1.74 -12.65 -13.53
CA LEU A 134 -2.01 -13.21 -12.20
C LEU A 134 -1.02 -12.70 -11.15
N LEU A 135 0.28 -12.65 -11.46
CA LEU A 135 1.31 -12.19 -10.54
C LEU A 135 1.15 -10.69 -10.22
N PHE A 136 0.89 -9.85 -11.23
CA PHE A 136 0.69 -8.42 -11.09
C PHE A 136 -0.64 -8.05 -10.42
N VAL A 137 -1.63 -8.94 -10.38
CA VAL A 137 -2.83 -8.81 -9.52
C VAL A 137 -2.55 -9.29 -8.09
N LEU A 138 -1.92 -10.46 -7.94
CA LEU A 138 -1.68 -11.06 -6.63
C LEU A 138 -0.71 -10.23 -5.77
N LEU A 139 0.28 -9.58 -6.38
CA LEU A 139 1.27 -8.78 -5.66
C LEU A 139 0.63 -7.57 -4.92
N PRO A 140 -0.09 -6.65 -5.58
CA PRO A 140 -0.75 -5.54 -4.92
C PRO A 140 -1.83 -5.99 -3.92
N VAL A 141 -2.61 -7.01 -4.27
CA VAL A 141 -3.64 -7.57 -3.37
C VAL A 141 -2.98 -8.16 -2.12
N GLY A 142 -1.96 -9.00 -2.29
CA GLY A 142 -1.19 -9.60 -1.20
C GLY A 142 -0.49 -8.56 -0.34
N LEU A 143 0.05 -7.51 -0.96
CA LEU A 143 0.69 -6.39 -0.27
C LEU A 143 -0.31 -5.71 0.66
N VAL A 144 -1.51 -5.40 0.16
CA VAL A 144 -2.56 -4.77 0.97
C VAL A 144 -3.08 -5.71 2.06
N VAL A 145 -3.18 -7.03 1.80
CA VAL A 145 -3.54 -8.02 2.84
C VAL A 145 -2.53 -7.98 3.98
N VAL A 146 -1.23 -8.11 3.68
CA VAL A 146 -0.17 -8.13 4.69
C VAL A 146 -0.13 -6.80 5.44
N PHE A 147 -0.15 -5.69 4.71
CA PHE A 147 -0.19 -4.36 5.30
C PHE A 147 -1.39 -4.16 6.23
N ALA A 148 -2.62 -4.40 5.75
CA ALA A 148 -3.83 -4.16 6.53
C ALA A 148 -3.93 -5.10 7.74
N ALA A 149 -3.49 -6.34 7.63
CA ALA A 149 -3.44 -7.27 8.75
C ALA A 149 -2.49 -6.78 9.85
N LEU A 150 -1.27 -6.35 9.47
CA LEU A 150 -0.31 -5.79 10.41
C LEU A 150 -0.81 -4.47 11.01
N ALA A 151 -1.33 -3.57 10.17
CA ALA A 151 -1.86 -2.28 10.59
C ALA A 151 -3.02 -2.44 11.57
N GLU A 152 -4.00 -3.29 11.29
CA GLU A 152 -5.12 -3.52 12.21
C GLU A 152 -4.68 -4.14 13.52
N ARG A 153 -3.70 -5.07 13.50
CA ARG A 153 -3.12 -5.63 14.72
C ARG A 153 -2.38 -4.58 15.55
N TRP A 154 -1.61 -3.71 14.91
CA TRP A 154 -0.78 -2.70 15.58
C TRP A 154 -1.53 -1.40 15.91
N LEU A 155 -2.72 -1.21 15.35
CA LEU A 155 -3.65 -0.13 15.69
C LEU A 155 -4.76 -0.58 16.64
N ALA A 156 -4.77 -1.85 17.06
CA ALA A 156 -5.70 -2.36 18.05
C ALA A 156 -5.40 -1.77 19.44
N ASP A 157 -6.46 -1.56 20.22
CA ASP A 157 -6.34 -1.12 21.61
C ASP A 157 -5.51 -2.13 22.41
N GLY A 158 -4.59 -1.64 23.23
CA GLY A 158 -3.66 -2.49 23.99
C GLY A 158 -2.44 -3.01 23.22
N SER A 159 -2.33 -2.75 21.91
CA SER A 159 -1.12 -3.06 21.15
C SER A 159 0.10 -2.32 21.70
N TRP A 160 1.30 -2.87 21.48
CA TRP A 160 2.55 -2.25 21.91
C TRP A 160 2.70 -0.83 21.37
N PHE A 161 2.35 -0.56 20.11
CA PHE A 161 2.45 0.77 19.52
C PHE A 161 1.56 1.79 20.22
N LEU A 162 0.34 1.42 20.59
CA LEU A 162 -0.61 2.34 21.22
C LEU A 162 -0.33 2.56 22.71
N THR A 163 0.37 1.63 23.36
CA THR A 163 0.68 1.69 24.80
C THR A 163 2.12 2.15 25.09
N ALA A 164 3.06 1.96 24.16
CA ALA A 164 4.48 2.26 24.36
C ALA A 164 4.74 3.77 24.59
N PRO A 165 5.69 4.14 25.47
CA PRO A 165 6.11 5.52 25.65
C PRO A 165 6.49 6.19 24.32
N ALA A 166 6.07 7.44 24.10
CA ALA A 166 6.28 8.15 22.84
C ALA A 166 7.76 8.17 22.40
N VAL A 167 8.69 8.27 23.35
CA VAL A 167 10.14 8.26 23.11
C VAL A 167 10.64 6.98 22.43
N ARG A 168 9.96 5.83 22.62
CA ARG A 168 10.32 4.57 21.96
C ARG A 168 9.79 4.46 20.54
N VAL A 169 8.73 5.21 20.25
CA VAL A 169 8.04 5.18 18.95
C VAL A 169 8.55 6.27 18.02
N LEU A 170 9.04 7.39 18.58
CA LEU A 170 9.55 8.53 17.83
C LEU A 170 10.65 8.17 16.83
N PRO A 171 11.65 7.31 17.14
CA PRO A 171 12.68 6.93 16.18
C PRO A 171 12.13 6.21 14.94
N LEU A 172 10.98 5.53 15.06
CA LEU A 172 10.35 4.83 13.95
C LEU A 172 9.76 5.81 12.91
N LEU A 173 9.56 7.07 13.28
CA LEU A 173 9.14 8.11 12.35
C LEU A 173 10.26 8.51 11.39
N VAL A 174 11.52 8.17 11.69
CA VAL A 174 12.65 8.36 10.75
C VAL A 174 12.41 7.60 9.45
N LEU A 175 11.66 6.48 9.46
CA LEU A 175 11.27 5.76 8.24
C LEU A 175 10.56 6.67 7.23
N TRP A 176 9.73 7.60 7.71
CA TRP A 176 8.99 8.55 6.88
C TRP A 176 9.89 9.63 6.27
N VAL A 177 10.95 10.01 6.97
CA VAL A 177 11.95 10.96 6.49
C VAL A 177 12.90 10.27 5.49
N ALA A 178 13.30 9.04 5.79
CA ALA A 178 14.25 8.26 5.00
C ALA A 178 13.67 7.76 3.67
N ALA A 179 12.35 7.56 3.58
CA ALA A 179 11.71 6.99 2.39
C ALA A 179 11.49 7.98 1.23
N GLY A 180 12.01 9.21 1.31
CA GLY A 180 12.26 10.04 0.12
C GLY A 180 11.20 11.11 -0.20
N ALA A 181 11.43 11.81 -1.32
CA ALA A 181 10.78 13.08 -1.65
C ALA A 181 9.26 12.99 -1.89
N ALA A 182 8.72 11.84 -2.33
CA ALA A 182 7.26 11.73 -2.53
C ALA A 182 6.48 11.83 -1.21
N LEU A 183 7.12 11.56 -0.08
CA LEU A 183 6.53 11.78 1.24
C LEU A 183 6.37 13.26 1.60
N LEU A 184 7.04 14.18 0.88
CA LEU A 184 6.74 15.61 0.98
C LEU A 184 5.27 15.91 0.65
N LEU A 185 4.62 15.08 -0.18
CA LEU A 185 3.18 15.20 -0.46
C LEU A 185 2.31 14.72 0.71
N ALA A 186 2.81 13.75 1.49
CA ALA A 186 2.12 13.26 2.68
C ALA A 186 2.24 14.23 3.87
N VAL A 187 3.31 15.04 3.93
CA VAL A 187 3.55 15.99 5.03
C VAL A 187 2.39 16.99 5.23
N PRO A 188 1.92 17.74 4.21
CA PRO A 188 0.77 18.65 4.38
C PRO A 188 -0.46 17.93 4.91
N VAL A 189 -0.74 16.72 4.42
CA VAL A 189 -1.89 15.93 4.83
C VAL A 189 -1.78 15.50 6.29
N LEU A 190 -0.59 15.05 6.71
CA LEU A 190 -0.31 14.72 8.11
C LEU A 190 -0.37 15.96 9.00
N LEU A 191 0.16 17.11 8.56
CA LEU A 191 0.10 18.37 9.31
C LEU A 191 -1.34 18.84 9.50
N VAL A 192 -2.17 18.76 8.46
CA VAL A 192 -3.61 19.05 8.56
C VAL A 192 -4.27 18.08 9.53
N ALA A 193 -3.99 16.77 9.43
CA ALA A 193 -4.53 15.78 10.36
C ALA A 193 -4.13 16.07 11.82
N VAL A 194 -2.87 16.45 12.07
CA VAL A 194 -2.39 16.90 13.38
C VAL A 194 -3.15 18.14 13.83
N ALA A 195 -3.30 19.15 12.97
CA ALA A 195 -3.97 20.40 13.29
C ALA A 195 -5.46 20.19 13.65
N VAL A 196 -6.18 19.39 12.86
CA VAL A 196 -7.61 19.07 13.12
C VAL A 196 -7.74 18.24 14.40
N ALA A 197 -6.87 17.26 14.63
CA ALA A 197 -6.86 16.49 15.88
C ALA A 197 -6.57 17.38 17.09
N ALA A 198 -5.60 18.29 16.96
CA ALA A 198 -5.23 19.26 17.97
C ALA A 198 -6.33 20.29 18.28
N ALA A 199 -7.24 20.53 17.33
CA ALA A 199 -8.42 21.39 17.48
C ALA A 199 -9.66 20.67 18.02
N GLY A 200 -9.61 19.34 18.22
CA GLY A 200 -10.75 18.55 18.72
C GLY A 200 -11.89 18.33 17.72
N GLY A 201 -11.70 18.66 16.43
CA GLY A 201 -12.77 18.74 15.44
C GLY A 201 -13.18 17.44 14.73
N LEU A 202 -12.49 16.32 14.96
CA LEU A 202 -12.69 15.09 14.19
C LEU A 202 -14.02 14.31 14.42
N PRO A 203 -14.62 14.24 15.63
CA PRO A 203 -15.66 13.23 15.89
C PRO A 203 -16.98 13.43 15.11
N HIS A 204 -17.42 14.68 14.93
CA HIS A 204 -18.75 15.00 14.40
C HIS A 204 -18.78 15.17 12.87
N ALA A 205 -17.70 15.66 12.26
CA ALA A 205 -17.63 15.78 10.80
C ALA A 205 -17.47 14.41 10.12
N VAL A 206 -16.62 13.54 10.67
CA VAL A 206 -16.34 12.21 10.12
C VAL A 206 -17.58 11.31 10.14
N THR A 207 -18.43 11.43 11.15
CA THR A 207 -19.67 10.65 11.25
C THR A 207 -20.70 11.07 10.21
N ARG A 208 -20.86 12.38 9.94
CA ARG A 208 -21.78 12.88 8.91
C ARG A 208 -21.38 12.49 7.49
N PHE A 209 -20.08 12.52 7.18
CA PHE A 209 -19.58 12.22 5.82
C PHE A 209 -19.16 10.76 5.61
N ARG A 210 -19.39 9.88 6.60
CA ARG A 210 -18.93 8.49 6.53
C ARG A 210 -19.52 7.73 5.34
N TRP A 211 -20.80 7.96 5.04
CA TRP A 211 -21.47 7.30 3.91
C TRP A 211 -20.97 7.80 2.56
N VAL A 212 -20.71 9.11 2.43
CA VAL A 212 -20.11 9.68 1.21
C VAL A 212 -18.73 9.08 0.97
N GLY A 213 -17.89 9.01 2.01
CA GLY A 213 -16.56 8.39 1.90
C GLY A 213 -16.64 6.91 1.52
N ARG A 214 -17.59 6.16 2.07
CA ARG A 214 -17.82 4.75 1.69
C ARG A 214 -18.28 4.61 0.25
N LEU A 215 -19.25 5.42 -0.17
CA LEU A 215 -19.75 5.40 -1.54
C LEU A 215 -18.63 5.72 -2.52
N ALA A 216 -17.82 6.74 -2.24
CA ALA A 216 -16.65 7.08 -3.05
C ALA A 216 -15.66 5.92 -3.15
N LEU A 217 -15.29 5.29 -2.02
CA LEU A 217 -14.36 4.15 -2.00
C LEU A 217 -14.90 2.94 -2.78
N VAL A 218 -16.19 2.62 -2.60
CA VAL A 218 -16.85 1.52 -3.32
C VAL A 218 -16.90 1.83 -4.82
N THR A 219 -17.18 3.08 -5.20
CA THR A 219 -17.23 3.51 -6.60
C THR A 219 -15.86 3.38 -7.25
N VAL A 220 -14.80 3.90 -6.61
CA VAL A 220 -13.42 3.78 -7.12
C VAL A 220 -13.02 2.32 -7.26
N ALA A 221 -13.28 1.48 -6.25
CA ALA A 221 -12.97 0.06 -6.31
C ALA A 221 -13.75 -0.68 -7.41
N ALA A 222 -15.02 -0.35 -7.61
CA ALA A 222 -15.84 -0.95 -8.66
C ALA A 222 -15.36 -0.56 -10.06
N LEU A 223 -15.03 0.72 -10.27
CA LEU A 223 -14.48 1.19 -11.54
C LEU A 223 -13.15 0.53 -11.85
N ALA A 224 -12.23 0.47 -10.88
CA ALA A 224 -10.94 -0.21 -11.06
C ALA A 224 -11.09 -1.71 -11.30
N ALA A 225 -12.06 -2.37 -10.66
CA ALA A 225 -12.34 -3.78 -10.94
C ALA A 225 -12.88 -4.00 -12.36
N LEU A 226 -13.74 -3.10 -12.86
CA LEU A 226 -14.25 -3.17 -14.23
C LEU A 226 -13.13 -2.95 -15.26
N ASP A 227 -12.24 -1.99 -15.00
CA ASP A 227 -11.06 -1.71 -15.82
C ASP A 227 -10.15 -2.93 -15.91
N LEU A 228 -9.81 -3.50 -14.75
CA LEU A 228 -8.99 -4.71 -14.66
C LEU A 228 -9.61 -5.92 -15.39
N VAL A 229 -10.94 -6.08 -15.33
CA VAL A 229 -11.64 -7.14 -16.06
C VAL A 229 -11.62 -6.90 -17.57
N SER A 230 -11.76 -5.64 -18.01
CA SER A 230 -11.63 -5.26 -19.42
C SER A 230 -10.23 -5.59 -19.95
N ASP A 231 -9.20 -5.23 -19.19
CA ASP A 231 -7.81 -5.46 -19.56
C ASP A 231 -7.47 -6.95 -19.59
N ALA A 232 -7.92 -7.70 -18.59
CA ALA A 232 -7.80 -9.15 -18.57
C ALA A 232 -8.49 -9.82 -19.77
N ALA A 233 -9.67 -9.33 -20.16
CA ALA A 233 -10.39 -9.87 -21.32
C ALA A 233 -9.66 -9.57 -22.64
N ARG A 234 -8.99 -8.41 -22.76
CA ARG A 234 -8.19 -8.07 -23.95
C ARG A 234 -6.92 -8.92 -24.06
N LEU A 235 -6.24 -9.17 -22.95
CA LEU A 235 -5.00 -9.96 -22.92
C LEU A 235 -5.22 -11.46 -23.16
N LEU A 236 -6.43 -11.96 -22.92
CA LEU A 236 -6.76 -13.39 -23.06
C LEU A 236 -7.54 -13.73 -24.34
N ALA A 237 -7.89 -12.75 -25.16
CA ALA A 237 -8.61 -12.92 -26.43
C ALA A 237 -7.65 -13.26 -27.58
#